data_AF-A0A348P4F9-F1
#
_entry.id   AF-A0A348P4F9-F1
#
_cell.length_a   1.000
_cell.length_b   1.000
_cell.length_c   1.000
_cell.angle_alpha   90.00
_cell.angle_beta   90.00
_cell.angle_gamma   90.00
#
_symmetry.space_group_name_H-M   'P 1'
#
loop_
_entity.id
_entity.type
_entity.pdbx_description
1 polymer ?
#
loop_
_entity_poly.entity_id
_entity_poly.type
_entity_poly.pdbx_seq_one_letter_code
_entity_poly.pdbx_strand_id
1 'polypeptide(L)'
;MFRTKNGELLMIWSTFINNQYAECLVRFEGGSIKNSFEHLDPLIDNDGGHGMIFKADGRLLLTFHKPNQSSFEHPYFVEIEDCKNTVRIK
;
A
#
# COMPACT_ATOMS: atom_id res chain seq x y z
N MET A 1 5.47 3.77 5.62
CA MET A 1 6.53 4.04 4.63
C MET A 1 7.28 2.77 4.31
N PHE A 2 7.64 2.55 3.05
CA PHE A 2 8.41 1.40 2.59
C PHE A 2 9.53 1.86 1.65
N ARG A 3 10.74 1.33 1.82
CA ARG A 3 11.86 1.58 0.90
C ARG A 3 12.09 0.36 0.02
N THR A 4 12.03 0.57 -1.29
CA THR A 4 12.19 -0.50 -2.28
C THR A 4 13.66 -0.90 -2.43
N LYS A 5 13.91 -1.99 -3.15
CA LYS A 5 15.25 -2.53 -3.40
C LYS A 5 16.16 -1.61 -4.22
N ASN A 6 15.63 -0.65 -4.98
CA ASN A 6 16.41 0.37 -5.69
C ASN A 6 16.46 1.71 -4.95
N GLY A 7 15.94 1.79 -3.72
CA GLY A 7 16.08 2.97 -2.86
C GLY A 7 14.92 3.98 -2.93
N GLU A 8 13.90 3.74 -3.77
CA GLU A 8 12.70 4.58 -3.81
C GLU A 8 11.97 4.55 -2.46
N LEU A 9 11.39 5.68 -2.10
CA LEU A 9 10.58 5.80 -0.88
C LEU A 9 9.11 5.83 -1.28
N LEU A 10 8.38 4.81 -0.82
CA LEU A 10 6.95 4.66 -1.03
C LEU A 10 6.17 4.93 0.25
N MET A 11 4.97 5.49 0.11
CA MET A 11 3.99 5.57 1.18
C MET A 11 2.67 4.98 0.70
N ILE A 12 2.08 4.14 1.56
CA ILE A 12 0.69 3.73 1.42
C ILE A 12 -0.15 4.54 2.39
N TRP A 13 -1.36 4.86 1.97
CA TRP A 13 -2.33 5.64 2.74
C TRP A 13 -3.72 5.38 2.18
N SER A 14 -4.76 5.69 2.95
CA SER A 14 -6.12 5.30 2.57
C SER A 14 -7.04 6.50 2.37
N THR A 15 -7.98 6.34 1.44
CA THR A 15 -9.02 7.34 1.10
C THR A 15 -10.22 6.61 0.50
N PHE A 16 -11.14 7.35 -0.11
CA PHE A 16 -12.25 6.79 -0.88
C PHE A 16 -12.07 7.05 -2.37
N ILE A 17 -12.19 6.00 -3.18
CA ILE A 17 -12.28 6.06 -4.65
C ILE A 17 -13.63 5.49 -5.04
N ASN A 18 -14.45 6.24 -5.79
CA ASN A 18 -15.79 5.81 -6.20
C ASN A 18 -16.66 5.28 -5.04
N ASN A 19 -16.61 5.97 -3.88
CA ASN A 19 -17.29 5.60 -2.63
C ASN A 19 -16.87 4.26 -2.01
N GLN A 20 -15.73 3.69 -2.39
CA GLN A 20 -15.17 2.50 -1.76
C GLN A 20 -13.87 2.86 -1.05
N TYR A 21 -13.66 2.29 0.14
CA TYR A 21 -12.39 2.48 0.83
C TYR A 21 -11.24 1.88 0.03
N ALA A 22 -10.16 2.63 -0.07
CA ALA A 22 -9.06 2.33 -0.97
C ALA A 22 -7.72 2.51 -0.27
N GLU A 23 -6.74 1.71 -0.67
CA GLU A 23 -5.33 1.83 -0.29
C GLU A 23 -4.55 2.40 -1.48
N CYS A 24 -4.15 3.65 -1.37
CA CYS A 24 -3.39 4.37 -2.37
C CYS A 24 -1.89 4.21 -2.16
N LEU A 25 -1.12 4.43 -3.22
CA LEU A 25 0.34 4.40 -3.21
C LEU A 25 0.91 5.72 -3.74
N VAL A 26 1.92 6.26 -3.07
CA VAL A 26 2.72 7.37 -3.60
C VAL A 26 4.20 7.04 -3.58
N ARG A 27 4.94 7.62 -4.53
CA ARG A 27 6.41 7.56 -4.61
C ARG A 27 6.99 8.96 -4.43
N PHE A 28 7.98 9.09 -3.56
CA PHE A 28 8.69 10.34 -3.31
C PHE A 28 9.90 10.48 -4.22
N GLU A 29 10.02 11.63 -4.88
CA GLU A 29 11.12 11.96 -5.77
C GLU A 29 12.47 11.85 -5.04
N GLY A 30 13.42 11.11 -5.64
CA GLY A 30 14.75 10.91 -5.07
C GLY A 30 14.76 10.15 -3.73
N GLY A 31 13.69 9.44 -3.39
CA GLY A 31 13.64 8.58 -2.19
C GLY A 31 13.64 9.33 -0.86
N SER A 32 13.25 10.61 -0.87
CA SER A 32 13.23 11.51 0.28
C SER A 32 11.84 12.06 0.56
N ILE A 33 11.37 11.93 1.82
CA ILE A 33 10.07 12.47 2.26
C ILE A 33 9.97 14.00 2.17
N LYS A 34 11.11 14.69 2.01
CA LYS A 34 11.17 16.15 1.89
C LYS A 34 10.85 16.66 0.49
N ASN A 35 10.86 15.78 -0.50
CA ASN A 35 10.68 16.13 -1.90
C ASN A 35 9.21 15.96 -2.32
N SER A 36 8.93 16.33 -3.57
CA SER A 36 7.63 16.09 -4.19
C SER A 36 7.29 14.58 -4.22
N PHE A 37 6.01 14.26 -4.36
CA PHE A 37 5.56 12.89 -4.56
C PHE A 37 4.61 12.81 -5.75
N GLU A 38 4.54 11.63 -6.36
CA GLU A 38 3.56 11.30 -7.38
C GLU A 38 2.62 10.19 -6.87
N HIS A 39 1.35 10.25 -7.28
CA HIS A 39 0.42 9.16 -7.08
C HIS A 39 0.68 8.06 -8.11
N LEU A 40 0.74 6.81 -7.64
CA LEU A 40 0.72 5.61 -8.46
C LEU A 40 -0.69 5.01 -8.42
N ASP A 41 -0.92 3.96 -9.21
CA ASP A 41 -2.17 3.20 -9.15
C ASP A 41 -2.44 2.71 -7.71
N PRO A 42 -3.70 2.76 -7.25
CA PRO A 42 -4.05 2.25 -5.94
C PRO A 42 -3.75 0.75 -5.84
N LEU A 43 -3.34 0.30 -4.66
CA LEU A 43 -3.14 -1.12 -4.38
C LEU A 43 -4.47 -1.84 -4.19
N ILE A 44 -5.45 -1.14 -3.63
CA ILE A 44 -6.78 -1.66 -3.31
C ILE A 44 -7.78 -0.55 -3.61
N ASP A 45 -8.81 -0.83 -4.40
CA ASP A 45 -9.90 0.09 -4.73
C ASP A 45 -11.28 -0.55 -4.48
N ASN A 46 -11.31 -1.67 -3.76
CA ASN A 46 -12.48 -2.52 -3.59
C ASN A 46 -12.89 -2.71 -2.12
N ASP A 47 -12.97 -1.60 -1.39
CA ASP A 47 -13.43 -1.49 0.00
C ASP A 47 -12.49 -2.08 1.06
N GLY A 48 -11.18 -1.86 0.89
CA GLY A 48 -10.17 -2.25 1.85
C GLY A 48 -9.06 -1.22 1.98
N GLY A 49 -8.44 -1.14 3.15
CA GLY A 49 -7.38 -0.17 3.41
C GLY A 49 -6.87 -0.17 4.85
N HIS A 50 -6.31 0.96 5.27
CA HIS A 50 -5.50 1.12 6.46
C HIS A 50 -4.34 0.12 6.47
N GLY A 51 -3.59 0.09 5.37
CA GLY A 51 -2.58 -0.92 5.14
C GLY A 51 -1.28 -0.69 5.90
N MET A 52 -0.54 -1.77 6.16
CA MET A 52 0.89 -1.71 6.44
C MET A 52 1.65 -2.80 5.68
N ILE A 53 2.87 -2.46 5.24
CA ILE A 53 3.78 -3.41 4.57
C ILE A 53 4.80 -3.91 5.60
N PHE A 54 5.00 -5.22 5.65
CA PHE A 54 5.98 -5.84 6.53
C PHE A 54 6.61 -7.09 5.89
N LYS A 55 7.66 -7.61 6.53
CA LYS A 55 8.29 -8.87 6.13
C LYS A 55 8.07 -9.93 7.20
N ALA A 56 7.71 -11.13 6.78
CA ALA A 56 7.63 -12.32 7.64
C ALA A 56 8.07 -13.55 6.85
N ASP A 57 8.91 -14.39 7.44
CA ASP A 57 9.42 -15.62 6.81
C ASP A 57 10.01 -15.42 5.41
N GLY A 58 10.75 -14.32 5.22
CA GLY A 58 11.34 -13.96 3.93
C GLY A 58 10.35 -13.45 2.87
N ARG A 59 9.05 -13.39 3.17
CA ARG A 59 8.00 -12.87 2.29
C ARG A 59 7.72 -11.41 2.60
N LEU A 60 7.38 -10.64 1.57
CA LEU A 60 6.89 -9.27 1.69
C LEU A 60 5.36 -9.30 1.66
N LEU A 61 4.72 -8.76 2.69
CA LEU A 61 3.28 -8.84 2.93
C LEU A 61 2.69 -7.45 3.05
N LEU A 62 1.45 -7.30 2.59
CA LEU A 62 0.54 -6.20 2.90
C LEU A 62 -0.56 -6.75 3.81
N THR A 63 -0.76 -6.10 4.96
CA THR A 63 -1.96 -6.30 5.78
C THR A 63 -2.86 -5.10 5.69
N PHE A 64 -4.17 -5.31 5.69
CA PHE A 64 -5.22 -4.28 5.65
C PHE A 64 -6.53 -4.86 6.20
N HIS A 65 -7.53 -4.03 6.49
CA HIS A 65 -8.87 -4.51 6.80
C HIS A 65 -9.79 -4.39 5.58
N LYS A 66 -10.73 -5.32 5.47
CA LYS A 66 -11.78 -5.33 4.44
C LYS A 66 -12.97 -6.19 4.90
N PRO A 67 -14.23 -5.86 4.55
CA PRO A 67 -14.72 -4.57 4.04
C PRO A 67 -14.44 -3.40 4.99
N ASN A 68 -14.68 -2.17 4.54
CA ASN A 68 -14.76 -0.98 5.40
C ASN A 68 -16.22 -0.77 5.84
N GLN A 69 -16.78 -1.81 6.45
CA GLN A 69 -18.15 -1.84 6.96
C GLN A 69 -18.13 -2.27 8.42
N SER A 70 -18.68 -1.42 9.29
CA SER A 70 -18.68 -1.63 10.75
C SER A 70 -19.21 -3.01 11.14
N SER A 71 -18.42 -3.71 11.95
CA SER A 71 -18.66 -5.07 12.47
C SER A 71 -18.44 -6.21 11.46
N PHE A 72 -18.03 -5.92 10.23
CA PHE A 72 -17.72 -6.92 9.22
C PHE A 72 -16.26 -6.90 8.79
N GLU A 73 -15.45 -6.00 9.36
CA GLU A 73 -14.05 -5.86 9.01
C GLU A 73 -13.25 -7.10 9.43
N HIS A 74 -12.47 -7.67 8.51
CA HIS A 74 -11.54 -8.76 8.79
C HIS A 74 -10.12 -8.38 8.35
N PRO A 75 -9.08 -8.88 9.02
CA PRO A 75 -7.71 -8.68 8.56
C PRO A 75 -7.42 -9.55 7.34
N TYR A 76 -6.85 -8.94 6.31
CA TYR A 76 -6.34 -9.63 5.14
C TYR A 76 -4.82 -9.54 5.14
N PHE A 77 -4.17 -10.63 4.75
CA PHE A 77 -2.71 -10.69 4.56
C PHE A 77 -2.46 -11.22 3.17
N VAL A 78 -1.88 -10.39 2.31
CA VAL A 78 -1.56 -10.75 0.92
C VAL A 78 -0.07 -10.57 0.67
N GLU A 79 0.51 -11.47 -0.11
CA GLU A 79 1.86 -11.27 -0.58
C GLU A 79 1.91 -10.14 -1.61
N ILE A 80 2.96 -9.33 -1.51
CA ILE A 80 3.25 -8.28 -2.48
C ILE A 80 4.66 -8.46 -3.06
N GLU A 81 4.87 -7.94 -4.25
CA GLU A 81 6.17 -7.90 -4.92
C GLU A 81 6.74 -6.48 -4.91
N ASP A 82 8.04 -6.37 -4.60
CA ASP A 82 8.82 -5.15 -4.83
C ASP A 82 9.28 -5.11 -6.31
N CYS A 83 8.61 -4.24 -7.08
CA CYS A 83 8.86 -4.04 -8.51
C CYS A 83 9.89 -2.92 -8.79
N LYS A 84 10.80 -2.63 -7.84
CA LYS A 84 11.76 -1.51 -7.86
C LYS A 84 11.07 -0.16 -7.65
N ASN A 85 10.31 0.30 -8.62
CA ASN A 85 9.73 1.65 -8.60
C ASN A 85 8.31 1.70 -8.00
N THR A 86 7.74 0.55 -7.64
CA THR A 86 6.41 0.39 -7.06
C THR A 86 6.33 -0.94 -6.30
N VAL A 87 5.19 -1.21 -5.68
CA VAL A 87 4.82 -2.52 -5.15
C VAL A 87 3.52 -2.99 -5.80
N ARG A 88 3.32 -4.31 -5.91
CA ARG A 88 2.10 -4.91 -6.46
C ARG A 88 1.63 -6.08 -5.61
N ILE A 89 0.33 -6.24 -5.46
CA ILE A 89 -0.27 -7.46 -4.88
C ILE A 89 -0.06 -8.61 -5.88
N LYS A 90 0.35 -9.77 -5.37
CA LYS A 90 0.52 -10.99 -6.17
C LYS A 90 -0.81 -11.64 -6.55
#